data_AF-A0A2U3KCK1-F1
#
_entry.id   AF-A0A2U3KCK1-F1
#
_cell.length_a   1.000
_cell.length_b   1.000
_cell.length_c   1.000
_cell.angle_alpha   90.00
_cell.angle_beta   90.00
_cell.angle_gamma   90.00
#
_symmetry.space_group_name_H-M   'P 1'
#
loop_
_entity.id
_entity.type
_entity.pdbx_description
1 polymer ?
#
loop_
_entity_poly.entity_id
_entity_poly.type
_entity_poly.pdbx_seq_one_letter_code
_entity_poly.pdbx_strand_id
1 'polypeptide(L)'
;MTDGNRIYFIEGSGANYRLAQVSVAGGEVAVINSGTSLPYLSSISSDGSELLGTVGAFTPAEEIWAFPVPAGSPRRIGDLIGRSPAWAPDGKIFFGKGNEIWIAEHDGSFPRKLVTTRGYPAGFQFSPDGIHFRFSVPRQRKWDSLRPEVKLHI
;
A
#
# COMPACT_ATOMS: atom_id res chain seq x y z
N MET A 1 -9.13 2.86 6.39
CA MET A 1 -9.13 4.08 5.52
C MET A 1 -10.56 4.42 5.15
N THR A 2 -10.84 5.60 4.61
CA THR A 2 -12.22 6.03 4.29
C THR A 2 -12.26 6.91 3.06
N ASP A 3 -13.35 6.83 2.31
CA ASP A 3 -13.73 7.74 1.21
C ASP A 3 -14.64 8.90 1.69
N GLY A 4 -14.89 8.99 3.00
CA GLY A 4 -15.82 9.94 3.62
C GLY A 4 -17.25 9.39 3.83
N ASN A 5 -17.64 8.33 3.12
CA ASN A 5 -18.94 7.68 3.27
C ASN A 5 -18.83 6.25 3.83
N ARG A 6 -17.68 5.62 3.67
CA ARG A 6 -17.38 4.25 4.06
C ARG A 6 -16.02 4.12 4.72
N ILE A 7 -15.90 3.17 5.63
CA ILE A 7 -14.64 2.76 6.24
C ILE A 7 -14.24 1.43 5.62
N TYR A 8 -13.02 1.37 5.08
CA TYR A 8 -12.37 0.17 4.56
C TYR A 8 -11.34 -0.34 5.55
N PHE A 9 -11.40 -1.64 5.84
CA PHE A 9 -10.55 -2.30 6.82
C PHE A 9 -10.33 -3.76 6.45
N ILE A 10 -9.30 -4.36 7.05
CA ILE A 10 -9.07 -5.80 6.98
C ILE A 10 -9.70 -6.43 8.22
N GLU A 11 -10.54 -7.44 8.04
CA GLU A 11 -11.15 -8.22 9.11
C GLU A 11 -10.82 -9.70 9.01
N GLY A 12 -10.93 -10.45 10.11
CA GLY A 12 -10.68 -11.89 10.15
C GLY A 12 -9.47 -12.27 10.98
N SER A 13 -9.01 -13.51 10.83
CA SER A 13 -7.89 -14.07 11.58
C SER A 13 -7.08 -15.07 10.75
N GLY A 14 -5.75 -15.05 10.93
CA GLY A 14 -4.83 -15.98 10.26
C GLY A 14 -4.97 -15.95 8.73
N ALA A 15 -5.26 -17.09 8.12
CA ALA A 15 -5.45 -17.21 6.68
C ALA A 15 -6.77 -16.61 6.16
N ASN A 16 -7.68 -16.21 7.06
CA ASN A 16 -9.03 -15.76 6.72
C ASN A 16 -9.20 -14.24 6.74
N TYR A 17 -8.11 -13.47 6.67
CA TYR A 17 -8.26 -12.02 6.55
C TYR A 17 -8.97 -11.67 5.23
N ARG A 18 -9.83 -10.65 5.26
CA ARG A 18 -10.62 -10.19 4.10
C ARG A 18 -10.64 -8.67 4.09
N LEU A 19 -10.64 -8.10 2.89
CA LEU A 19 -10.98 -6.69 2.75
C LEU A 19 -12.47 -6.51 2.94
N ALA A 20 -12.86 -5.57 3.80
CA ALA A 20 -14.24 -5.29 4.15
C ALA A 20 -14.51 -3.78 4.17
N GLN A 21 -15.79 -3.43 4.06
CA GLN A 21 -16.26 -2.06 4.13
C GLN A 21 -17.53 -1.93 4.96
N VAL A 22 -17.71 -0.78 5.60
CA VAL A 22 -18.94 -0.40 6.33
C VAL A 22 -19.25 1.07 6.10
N SER A 23 -20.51 1.49 6.15
CA SER A 23 -20.86 2.92 6.14
C SER A 23 -20.26 3.63 7.36
N VAL A 24 -19.85 4.89 7.22
CA VAL A 24 -19.41 5.73 8.35
C VAL A 24 -20.52 5.97 9.36
N ALA A 25 -21.79 5.88 8.94
CA ALA A 25 -22.95 5.92 9.83
C ALA A 25 -23.18 4.60 10.59
N GLY A 26 -22.36 3.57 10.34
CA GLY A 26 -22.54 2.22 10.83
C GLY A 26 -23.47 1.37 9.95
N GLY A 27 -23.75 0.15 10.39
CA GLY A 27 -24.59 -0.81 9.68
C GLY A 27 -23.85 -2.09 9.32
N GLU A 28 -24.32 -2.76 8.28
CA GLU A 28 -23.79 -4.05 7.85
C GLU A 28 -22.40 -3.93 7.22
N VAL A 29 -21.52 -4.86 7.58
CA VAL A 29 -20.19 -5.01 6.99
C VAL A 29 -20.31 -5.83 5.71
N ALA A 30 -19.81 -5.28 4.60
CA ALA A 30 -19.76 -5.97 3.31
C ALA A 30 -18.32 -6.36 2.98
N VAL A 31 -18.11 -7.62 2.58
CA VAL A 31 -16.81 -8.11 2.13
C VAL A 31 -16.55 -7.64 0.69
N ILE A 32 -15.37 -7.09 0.45
CA ILE A 32 -14.88 -6.78 -0.90
C ILE A 32 -14.05 -7.97 -1.36
N ASN A 33 -14.54 -8.67 -2.38
CA ASN A 33 -13.79 -9.78 -2.96
C ASN A 33 -12.61 -9.22 -3.77
N SER A 34 -11.39 -9.36 -3.24
CA SER A 34 -10.19 -8.90 -3.94
C SER A 34 -9.78 -9.81 -5.09
N GLY A 35 -10.25 -11.06 -5.15
CA GLY A 35 -9.81 -12.04 -6.16
C GLY A 35 -8.32 -12.39 -6.13
N THR A 36 -7.55 -11.80 -5.21
CA THR A 36 -6.09 -11.92 -5.05
C THR A 36 -5.73 -12.28 -3.61
N SER A 37 -4.46 -12.57 -3.36
CA SER A 37 -3.95 -12.59 -1.96
C SER A 37 -4.18 -11.23 -1.29
N LEU A 38 -4.26 -11.25 0.04
CA LEU A 38 -4.59 -10.09 0.87
C LEU A 38 -3.69 -8.89 0.58
N PRO A 39 -4.27 -7.75 0.14
CA PRO A 39 -3.49 -6.57 -0.13
C PRO A 39 -3.13 -5.82 1.15
N TYR A 40 -1.95 -5.19 1.15
CA TYR A 40 -1.63 -4.12 2.08
C TYR A 40 -2.05 -2.79 1.47
N LEU A 41 -3.21 -2.31 1.88
CA LEU A 41 -3.75 -1.03 1.41
C LEU A 41 -2.99 0.13 2.07
N SER A 42 -2.72 1.17 1.28
CA SER A 42 -1.90 2.31 1.72
C SER A 42 -2.47 3.67 1.35
N SER A 43 -3.32 3.77 0.31
CA SER A 43 -3.98 5.03 -0.04
C SER A 43 -5.33 4.82 -0.75
N ILE A 44 -6.06 5.92 -0.92
CA ILE A 44 -7.30 6.01 -1.71
C ILE A 44 -7.16 7.16 -2.71
N SER A 45 -7.75 7.02 -3.90
CA SER A 45 -7.76 8.07 -4.92
C SER A 45 -8.54 9.30 -4.42
N SER A 46 -8.24 10.47 -5.00
CA SER A 46 -8.84 11.74 -4.53
C SER A 46 -10.36 11.83 -4.74
N ASP A 47 -10.88 11.09 -5.72
CA ASP A 47 -12.31 10.94 -5.98
C ASP A 47 -12.96 9.83 -5.13
N GLY A 48 -12.19 9.11 -4.31
CA GLY A 48 -12.66 8.03 -3.44
C GLY A 48 -12.99 6.72 -4.17
N SER A 49 -12.74 6.61 -5.47
CA SER A 49 -13.20 5.48 -6.29
C SER A 49 -12.27 4.26 -6.27
N GLU A 50 -10.99 4.42 -5.94
CA GLU A 50 -10.00 3.33 -5.97
C GLU A 50 -9.09 3.32 -4.74
N LEU A 51 -9.01 2.16 -4.07
CA LEU A 51 -7.97 1.91 -3.06
C LEU A 51 -6.69 1.44 -3.76
N LEU A 52 -5.54 1.84 -3.23
CA LEU A 52 -4.22 1.43 -3.72
C LEU A 52 -3.51 0.60 -2.66
N GLY A 53 -2.90 -0.49 -3.08
CA GLY A 53 -2.15 -1.35 -2.18
C GLY A 53 -1.13 -2.23 -2.88
N THR A 54 -0.44 -3.03 -2.07
CA THR A 54 0.48 -4.04 -2.57
C THR A 54 -0.03 -5.46 -2.36
N VAL A 55 0.24 -6.33 -3.32
CA VAL A 55 -0.05 -7.77 -3.27
C VAL A 55 1.28 -8.52 -3.34
N GLY A 56 1.39 -9.65 -2.61
CA GLY A 56 2.67 -10.37 -2.48
C GLY A 56 3.62 -9.77 -1.43
N ALA A 57 3.04 -9.11 -0.41
CA ALA A 57 3.74 -8.43 0.68
C ALA A 57 4.84 -9.28 1.34
N PHE A 58 5.88 -8.59 1.84
CA PHE A 58 7.09 -9.16 2.42
C PHE A 58 8.09 -9.78 1.42
N THR A 59 7.79 -9.71 0.12
CA THR A 59 8.79 -9.98 -0.91
C THR A 59 9.53 -8.70 -1.33
N PRO A 60 10.68 -8.79 -2.00
CA PRO A 60 11.32 -7.64 -2.64
C PRO A 60 10.55 -7.09 -3.86
N ALA A 61 9.56 -7.83 -4.37
CA ALA A 61 8.85 -7.55 -5.62
C ALA A 61 7.34 -7.43 -5.39
N GLU A 62 6.95 -6.62 -4.40
CA GLU A 62 5.55 -6.34 -4.11
C GLU A 62 4.87 -5.65 -5.29
N GLU A 63 3.84 -6.28 -5.85
CA GLU A 63 3.10 -5.74 -6.99
C GLU A 63 2.14 -4.65 -6.52
N ILE A 64 2.02 -3.58 -7.30
CA ILE A 64 1.09 -2.49 -6.99
C ILE A 64 -0.25 -2.76 -7.69
N TRP A 65 -1.34 -2.67 -6.93
CA TRP A 65 -2.69 -2.98 -7.38
C TRP A 65 -3.67 -1.89 -6.98
N ALA A 66 -4.64 -1.60 -7.86
CA ALA A 66 -5.81 -0.80 -7.57
C ALA A 66 -7.04 -1.69 -7.34
N PHE A 67 -7.88 -1.29 -6.40
CA PHE A 67 -9.08 -1.98 -5.97
C PHE A 67 -10.25 -0.99 -6.10
N PRO A 68 -11.07 -1.11 -7.16
CA PRO A 68 -12.25 -0.28 -7.32
C PRO A 68 -13.22 -0.48 -6.15
N VAL A 69 -13.76 0.63 -5.65
CA VAL A 69 -14.75 0.65 -4.58
C VAL A 69 -15.97 1.47 -4.97
N PRO A 70 -17.18 1.09 -4.51
CA PRO A 70 -17.48 -0.02 -3.61
C PRO A 70 -17.47 -1.41 -4.28
N ALA A 71 -17.39 -1.48 -5.61
CA ALA A 71 -17.39 -2.71 -6.38
C ALA A 71 -16.55 -2.58 -7.65
N GLY A 72 -16.04 -3.71 -8.13
CA GLY A 72 -15.24 -3.83 -9.34
C GLY A 72 -14.15 -4.88 -9.16
N SER A 73 -13.50 -5.24 -10.25
CA SER A 73 -12.40 -6.21 -10.22
C SER A 73 -11.08 -5.49 -9.95
N PRO A 74 -10.29 -5.92 -8.95
CA PRO A 74 -8.96 -5.38 -8.75
C PRO A 74 -8.06 -5.62 -9.96
N ARG A 75 -7.13 -4.70 -10.17
CA ARG A 75 -6.22 -4.70 -11.32
C ARG A 75 -4.80 -4.34 -10.89
N ARG A 76 -3.82 -5.04 -11.48
CA ARG A 76 -2.42 -4.69 -11.36
C ARG A 76 -2.14 -3.38 -12.10
N ILE A 77 -1.30 -2.53 -11.53
CA ILE A 77 -0.88 -1.26 -12.13
C ILE A 77 0.37 -1.50 -12.98
N GLY A 78 0.15 -1.81 -14.26
CA GLY A 78 1.22 -2.15 -15.21
C GLY A 78 2.15 -3.22 -14.65
N ASP A 79 3.46 -2.96 -14.74
CA ASP A 79 4.52 -3.79 -14.15
C ASP A 79 5.15 -3.15 -12.91
N LEU A 80 4.43 -2.25 -12.25
CA LEU A 80 4.98 -1.58 -11.07
C LEU A 80 5.15 -2.57 -9.91
N ILE A 81 6.38 -2.59 -9.41
CA ILE A 81 6.76 -3.27 -8.17
C ILE A 81 7.34 -2.24 -7.19
N GLY A 82 6.95 -2.30 -5.93
CA GLY A 82 7.39 -1.34 -4.93
C GLY A 82 6.57 -1.39 -3.66
N ARG A 83 6.88 -0.48 -2.73
CA ARG A 83 6.25 -0.42 -1.42
C ARG A 83 5.61 0.95 -1.17
N SER A 84 4.67 0.97 -0.23
CA SER A 84 3.97 2.19 0.21
C SER A 84 3.41 3.02 -0.95
N PRO A 85 2.67 2.44 -1.91
CA PRO A 85 2.17 3.20 -3.03
C PRO A 85 1.15 4.25 -2.59
N ALA A 86 1.22 5.45 -3.16
CA ALA A 86 0.32 6.56 -2.83
C ALA A 86 -0.20 7.23 -4.10
N TRP A 87 -1.52 7.40 -4.17
CA TRP A 87 -2.14 8.31 -5.14
C TRP A 87 -1.80 9.76 -4.82
N ALA A 88 -1.28 10.46 -5.82
CA ALA A 88 -1.24 11.91 -5.85
C ALA A 88 -2.57 12.48 -6.35
N PRO A 89 -2.94 13.73 -5.99
CA PRO A 89 -4.20 14.31 -6.44
C PRO A 89 -4.34 14.54 -7.94
N ASP A 90 -3.22 14.57 -8.66
CA ASP A 90 -3.18 14.63 -10.13
C ASP A 90 -3.32 13.24 -10.80
N GLY A 91 -3.57 12.19 -10.01
CA GLY A 91 -3.71 10.81 -10.47
C GLY A 91 -2.39 10.07 -10.66
N LYS A 92 -1.24 10.67 -10.37
CA LYS A 92 0.04 9.94 -10.43
C LYS A 92 0.21 9.02 -9.23
N ILE A 93 1.10 8.04 -9.37
CA ILE A 93 1.40 7.07 -8.33
C ILE A 93 2.83 7.25 -7.86
N PHE A 94 2.99 7.44 -6.56
CA PHE A 94 4.29 7.48 -5.89
C PHE A 94 4.54 6.16 -5.19
N PHE A 95 5.74 5.61 -5.29
CA PHE A 95 6.05 4.32 -4.66
C PHE A 95 7.55 4.19 -4.34
N GLY A 96 7.86 3.39 -3.33
CA GLY A 96 9.23 3.16 -2.88
C GLY A 96 9.86 1.95 -3.57
N LYS A 97 11.11 2.09 -4.01
CA LYS A 97 11.99 1.00 -4.46
C LYS A 97 13.33 1.11 -3.74
N GLY A 98 13.58 0.21 -2.79
CA GLY A 98 14.79 0.31 -1.96
C GLY A 98 14.80 1.63 -1.15
N ASN A 99 15.85 2.42 -1.31
CA ASN A 99 15.95 3.76 -0.72
C ASN A 99 15.45 4.89 -1.64
N GLU A 100 14.83 4.56 -2.77
CA GLU A 100 14.37 5.50 -3.78
C GLU A 100 12.86 5.68 -3.75
N ILE A 101 12.41 6.90 -4.08
CA ILE A 101 11.02 7.22 -4.38
C ILE A 101 10.90 7.36 -5.89
N TRP A 102 9.91 6.70 -6.45
CA TRP A 102 9.58 6.69 -7.86
C TRP A 102 8.18 7.24 -8.08
N ILE A 103 7.94 7.75 -9.29
CA ILE A 103 6.65 8.26 -9.76
C ILE A 103 6.30 7.61 -11.09
N ALA A 104 5.03 7.29 -11.30
CA ALA A 104 4.47 6.79 -12.55
C ALA A 104 3.09 7.41 -12.82
N GLU A 105 2.60 7.27 -14.04
CA GLU A 105 1.21 7.61 -14.39
C GLU A 105 0.22 6.63 -13.76
N HIS A 106 -1.07 6.97 -13.78
CA HIS A 106 -2.16 6.22 -13.14
C HIS A 106 -2.31 4.76 -13.61
N ASP A 107 -1.87 4.46 -14.84
CA ASP A 107 -1.87 3.13 -15.45
C ASP A 107 -0.55 2.37 -15.20
N GLY A 108 0.42 3.02 -14.54
CA GLY A 108 1.76 2.49 -14.27
C GLY A 108 2.77 2.80 -15.36
N SER A 109 2.40 3.53 -16.41
CA SER A 109 3.31 3.93 -17.47
C SER A 109 4.32 4.99 -17.01
N PHE A 110 5.40 5.09 -17.78
CA PHE A 110 6.50 6.06 -17.60
C PHE A 110 7.08 6.15 -16.17
N PRO A 111 7.41 5.01 -15.52
CA PRO A 111 8.00 5.05 -14.20
C PRO A 111 9.37 5.72 -14.25
N ARG A 112 9.56 6.74 -13.43
CA ARG A 112 10.84 7.43 -13.28
C ARG A 112 11.18 7.64 -11.82
N LYS A 113 12.49 7.64 -11.52
CA LYS A 113 12.97 8.00 -10.21
C LYS A 113 12.68 9.48 -9.94
N LEU A 114 12.18 9.76 -8.74
CA LEU A 114 11.97 11.11 -8.25
C LEU A 114 13.13 11.55 -7.34
N VAL A 115 13.45 10.74 -6.32
CA VAL A 115 14.50 11.09 -5.35
C VAL A 115 15.09 9.85 -4.69
N THR A 116 16.36 9.93 -4.29
CA THR A 116 17.03 8.94 -3.46
C THR A 116 17.12 9.46 -2.03
N THR A 117 16.76 8.63 -1.06
CA THR A 117 16.75 8.97 0.37
C THR A 117 17.85 8.21 1.13
N ARG A 118 18.11 8.61 2.38
CA ARG A 118 19.17 8.01 3.22
C ARG A 118 18.81 6.63 3.79
N GLY A 119 17.60 6.14 3.58
CA GLY A 119 17.10 4.85 4.07
C GLY A 119 15.88 4.41 3.29
N TYR A 120 15.10 3.45 3.79
CA TYR A 120 13.89 3.01 3.09
C TYR A 120 12.74 3.99 3.37
N PRO A 121 12.24 4.73 2.36
CA PRO A 121 11.14 5.64 2.56
C PRO A 121 9.83 4.83 2.68
N ALA A 122 8.96 5.22 3.61
CA ALA A 122 7.69 4.55 3.90
C ALA A 122 6.61 5.54 4.35
N GLY A 123 5.35 5.07 4.43
CA GLY A 123 4.24 5.88 4.94
C GLY A 123 3.92 7.08 4.07
N PHE A 124 3.80 6.86 2.76
CA PHE A 124 3.60 7.89 1.75
C PHE A 124 2.19 8.44 1.85
N GLN A 125 2.06 9.76 1.96
CA GLN A 125 0.77 10.41 2.06
C GLN A 125 0.79 11.81 1.48
N PHE A 126 -0.22 12.11 0.66
CA PHE A 126 -0.49 13.46 0.19
C PHE A 126 -1.42 14.18 1.14
N SER A 127 -1.23 15.48 1.31
CA SER A 127 -2.20 16.33 1.96
C SER A 127 -3.47 16.46 1.10
N PRO A 128 -4.65 16.67 1.71
CA PRO A 128 -5.90 16.82 0.96
C PRO A 128 -5.90 17.97 -0.05
N ASP A 129 -5.11 19.02 0.20
CA ASP A 129 -4.93 20.15 -0.71
C ASP A 129 -3.99 19.83 -1.90
N GLY A 130 -3.33 18.66 -1.89
CA GLY A 130 -2.37 18.22 -2.90
C GLY A 130 -1.04 18.95 -2.94
N ILE A 131 -0.79 19.86 -2.01
CA ILE A 131 0.40 20.71 -2.00
C ILE A 131 1.59 20.00 -1.34
N HIS A 132 1.32 19.13 -0.36
CA HIS A 132 2.36 18.51 0.45
C HIS A 132 2.36 16.99 0.30
N PHE A 133 3.55 16.44 0.08
CA PHE A 133 3.79 15.01 0.16
C PHE A 133 4.65 14.70 1.38
N ARG A 134 4.20 13.78 2.23
CA ARG A 134 4.91 13.35 3.44
C ARG A 134 5.30 11.88 3.31
N PHE A 135 6.49 11.58 3.81
CA PHE A 135 6.98 10.22 4.00
C PHE A 135 7.94 10.20 5.19
N SER A 136 8.15 9.02 5.75
CA SER A 136 9.14 8.78 6.80
C SER A 136 10.28 7.95 6.26
N VAL A 137 11.48 8.11 6.83
CA VAL A 137 12.61 7.21 6.61
C VAL A 137 12.91 6.56 7.96
N PRO A 138 12.28 5.41 8.29
CA PRO A 138 12.49 4.77 9.57
C PRO A 138 13.97 4.45 9.76
N ARG A 139 14.48 4.74 10.96
CA ARG A 139 15.83 4.35 11.34
C ARG A 139 15.90 2.83 11.26
N GLN A 140 16.88 2.29 10.54
CA GLN A 140 17.05 0.85 10.41
C GLN A 140 17.20 0.25 11.82
N ARG A 141 16.20 -0.53 12.24
CA ARG A 141 16.24 -1.21 13.53
C ARG A 141 17.25 -2.33 13.37
N LYS A 142 18.43 -2.21 13.99
CA LYS A 142 19.42 -3.30 14.06
C LYS A 142 18.74 -4.49 14.74
N TRP A 143 18.38 -5.51 13.97
CA TRP A 143 17.90 -6.79 14.49
C TRP A 143 19.04 -7.79 14.72
N ASP A 144 20.30 -7.36 14.61
CA ASP A 144 21.49 -8.24 14.64
C ASP A 144 21.93 -8.72 16.03
N SER A 145 21.08 -8.70 17.07
CA SER A 145 21.53 -9.14 18.41
C SER A 145 20.65 -10.16 19.12
N LEU A 146 19.70 -10.82 18.45
CA LEU A 146 18.94 -11.91 19.07
C LEU A 146 18.78 -13.11 18.12
N ARG A 147 19.90 -13.69 17.69
CA ARG A 147 19.92 -15.13 17.42
C ARG A 147 20.47 -15.81 18.67
N PRO A 148 19.70 -16.68 19.37
CA PRO A 148 20.33 -17.60 20.29
C PRO A 148 21.24 -18.51 19.46
N GLU A 149 22.55 -18.46 19.71
CA GLU A 149 23.47 -19.48 19.24
C GLU A 149 23.07 -20.82 19.87
N VAL A 150 22.42 -21.70 19.11
CA VAL A 150 22.33 -23.11 19.48
C VAL A 150 23.63 -23.77 19.03
N LYS A 151 24.59 -23.86 19.93
CA LYS A 151 25.77 -24.70 19.74
C LYS A 151 25.39 -26.15 20.00
N LEU A 152 25.20 -26.93 18.94
CA LEU A 152 25.22 -28.39 19.03
C LEU A 152 26.69 -28.84 19.09
N HIS A 153 27.06 -29.46 20.21
CA HIS A 153 28.27 -30.27 20.28
C HIS A 153 27.89 -31.68 19.83
N ILE A 154 28.66 -32.21 18.88
CA ILE A 154 28.66 -33.63 18.50
C ILE A 154 29.79 -34.31 19.26
#